data_AF-A0A8J8CDP1-F1
#
_entry.id   AF-A0A8J8CDP1-F1
#
_cell.length_a   1.000
_cell.length_b   1.000
_cell.length_c   1.000
_cell.angle_alpha   90.00
_cell.angle_beta   90.00
_cell.angle_gamma   90.00
#
_symmetry.space_group_name_H-M   'P 1'
#
loop_
_entity.id
_entity.type
_entity.pdbx_description
1 polymer ?
#
loop_
_entity_poly.entity_id
_entity_poly.type
_entity_poly.pdbx_seq_one_letter_code
_entity_poly.pdbx_strand_id
1 'polypeptide(L)'
;MGILNVTPDSFSDGGQYFTTEKAVSRAVEIEQEGADVIDIGGESTRPGATPITASEEMNRVIPVIREVHSKVDIPISVDTYHPEVARAALDAGASIINDITGLRSPQMRRLVGRRECPYVIMHMRGNPADM
;
A
#
# COMPACT_ATOMS: atom_id res chain seq x y z
N MET A 1 -12.87 3.11 -2.14
CA MET A 1 -11.52 2.62 -1.84
C MET A 1 -11.51 2.08 -0.42
N GLY A 2 -11.39 0.76 -0.25
CA GLY A 2 -11.27 0.12 1.05
C GLY A 2 -9.81 -0.05 1.46
N ILE A 3 -9.51 0.11 2.74
CA ILE A 3 -8.13 0.12 3.26
C ILE A 3 -7.77 -1.27 3.80
N LEU A 4 -6.63 -1.79 3.36
CA LEU A 4 -6.02 -3.02 3.86
C LEU A 4 -4.61 -2.72 4.39
N ASN A 5 -4.52 -2.53 5.71
CA ASN A 5 -3.23 -2.34 6.37
C ASN A 5 -2.54 -3.68 6.61
N VAL A 6 -1.32 -3.80 6.10
CA VAL A 6 -0.43 -4.97 6.19
C VAL A 6 0.67 -4.65 7.21
N THR A 7 0.27 -4.13 8.38
CA THR A 7 1.19 -3.84 9.48
C THR A 7 0.95 -4.81 10.64
N PRO A 8 1.97 -5.11 11.45
CA PRO A 8 1.75 -5.86 12.69
C PRO A 8 0.71 -5.18 13.59
N ASP A 9 0.70 -3.85 13.67
CA ASP A 9 -0.10 -3.13 14.67
C ASP A 9 -1.53 -2.78 14.23
N SER A 10 -1.94 -3.12 13.00
CA SER A 10 -3.23 -2.67 12.43
C SER A 10 -4.42 -3.55 12.74
N PHE A 11 -4.24 -4.78 13.22
CA PHE A 11 -5.34 -5.65 13.64
C PHE A 11 -5.52 -5.57 15.15
N SER A 12 -6.77 -5.45 15.59
CA SER A 12 -7.21 -5.28 16.99
C SER A 12 -6.69 -6.35 17.98
N ASP A 13 -6.00 -7.38 17.49
CA ASP A 13 -5.41 -8.47 18.27
C ASP A 13 -3.87 -8.43 18.36
N GLY A 14 -3.23 -7.28 18.12
CA GLY A 14 -1.81 -7.08 18.46
C GLY A 14 -0.79 -7.83 17.60
N GLY A 15 -1.04 -7.99 16.30
CA GLY A 15 -0.03 -8.32 15.30
C GLY A 15 0.60 -9.71 15.31
N GLN A 16 0.37 -10.51 16.35
CA GLN A 16 0.98 -11.83 16.49
C GLN A 16 0.51 -12.88 15.48
N TYR A 17 -0.49 -12.57 14.64
CA TYR A 17 -1.06 -13.50 13.67
C TYR A 17 -1.36 -12.85 12.31
N PHE A 18 -0.63 -11.81 11.92
CA PHE A 18 -0.77 -11.27 10.56
C PHE A 18 -0.08 -12.21 9.57
N THR A 19 -0.87 -12.80 8.67
CA THR A 19 -0.37 -13.67 7.60
C THR A 19 -0.92 -13.20 6.26
N THR A 20 -0.22 -13.52 5.17
CA THR A 20 -0.66 -13.22 3.81
C THR A 20 -2.08 -13.72 3.57
N GLU A 21 -2.43 -14.89 4.08
CA GLU A 21 -3.74 -15.50 3.90
C GLU A 21 -4.85 -14.67 4.54
N LYS A 22 -4.63 -14.14 5.75
CA LYS A 22 -5.62 -13.25 6.39
C LYS A 22 -5.80 -11.94 5.65
N ALA A 23 -4.70 -11.37 5.13
CA ALA A 23 -4.75 -10.16 4.32
C ALA A 23 -5.57 -10.37 3.05
N VAL A 24 -5.37 -11.51 2.38
CA VAL A 24 -6.12 -11.90 1.18
C VAL A 24 -7.59 -12.12 1.48
N SER A 25 -7.93 -12.84 2.55
CA SER A 25 -9.32 -13.00 2.98
C SER A 25 -9.99 -11.65 3.23
N ARG A 26 -9.31 -10.74 3.93
CA ARG A 26 -9.85 -9.40 4.18
C ARG A 26 -10.00 -8.58 2.89
N ALA A 27 -9.10 -8.73 1.92
CA ALA A 27 -9.23 -8.07 0.62
C ALA A 27 -10.51 -8.49 -0.11
N VAL A 28 -10.82 -9.80 -0.11
CA VAL A 28 -12.06 -10.33 -0.71
C VAL A 28 -13.30 -9.82 0.03
N GLU A 29 -13.26 -9.73 1.36
CA GLU A 29 -14.35 -9.12 2.13
C GLU A 29 -14.57 -7.65 1.77
N ILE A 30 -13.50 -6.86 1.63
CA ILE A 30 -13.57 -5.44 1.24
C ILE A 30 -14.26 -5.28 -0.12
N GLU A 31 -13.98 -6.16 -1.08
CA GLU A 31 -14.66 -6.19 -2.37
C GLU A 31 -16.14 -6.56 -2.22
N GLN A 32 -16.46 -7.58 -1.43
CA GLN A 32 -17.85 -8.00 -1.17
C GLN A 32 -18.67 -6.93 -0.44
N GLU A 33 -18.02 -6.10 0.39
CA GLU A 33 -18.59 -4.92 1.04
C GLU A 33 -18.87 -3.77 0.04
N GLY A 34 -18.43 -3.90 -1.21
CA GLY A 34 -18.73 -2.98 -2.31
C GLY A 34 -17.67 -1.91 -2.57
N ALA A 35 -16.40 -2.14 -2.18
CA ALA A 35 -15.32 -1.22 -2.52
C ALA A 35 -14.98 -1.28 -4.01
N ASP A 36 -14.74 -0.12 -4.65
CA ASP A 36 -14.27 -0.06 -6.06
C ASP A 36 -12.75 -0.19 -6.23
N VAL A 37 -11.98 -0.08 -5.15
CA VAL A 37 -10.51 -0.10 -5.12
C VAL A 37 -10.07 -0.64 -3.77
N ILE A 38 -9.01 -1.44 -3.71
CA ILE A 38 -8.35 -1.83 -2.45
C ILE A 38 -7.03 -1.07 -2.33
N ASP A 39 -6.80 -0.39 -1.22
CA ASP A 39 -5.55 0.32 -0.93
C ASP A 39 -4.72 -0.44 0.11
N ILE A 40 -3.54 -0.90 -0.30
CA ILE A 40 -2.69 -1.79 0.49
C ILE A 40 -1.46 -1.03 0.98
N GLY A 41 -1.31 -0.89 2.29
CA GLY A 41 -0.21 -0.18 2.94
C GLY A 41 0.58 -1.07 3.89
N GLY A 42 1.92 -1.06 3.78
CA GLY A 42 2.83 -1.85 4.62
C GLY A 42 3.46 -1.09 5.79
N GLU A 43 3.28 0.23 5.81
CA GLU A 43 3.83 1.16 6.77
C GLU A 43 2.71 1.94 7.48
N SER A 44 2.85 2.15 8.79
CA SER A 44 1.91 2.98 9.54
C SER A 44 2.27 4.44 9.36
N THR A 45 1.29 5.24 8.95
CA THR A 45 1.39 6.70 8.80
C THR A 45 0.81 7.45 10.01
N ARG A 46 0.55 6.74 11.12
CA ARG A 46 0.03 7.34 12.35
C ARG A 46 1.09 8.23 13.03
N PRO A 47 0.68 9.30 13.75
CA PRO A 47 1.59 10.13 14.52
C PRO A 47 2.49 9.30 15.45
N GLY A 48 3.81 9.53 15.39
CA GLY A 48 4.80 8.81 16.19
C GLY A 48 5.12 7.38 15.74
N ALA A 49 4.60 6.93 14.60
CA ALA A 49 5.03 5.66 14.00
C ALA A 49 6.50 5.75 13.57
N THR A 50 7.26 4.69 13.86
CA THR A 50 8.64 4.57 13.38
C THR A 50 8.64 4.21 11.89
N PRO A 51 9.29 5.01 11.03
CA PRO A 51 9.41 4.66 9.61
C PRO A 51 10.13 3.33 9.43
N ILE A 52 9.72 2.57 8.41
CA ILE A 52 10.35 1.31 8.05
C ILE A 52 11.19 1.46 6.78
N THR A 53 12.08 0.52 6.54
CA THR A 53 12.83 0.48 5.29
C THR A 53 11.95 0.03 4.13
N ALA A 54 12.24 0.49 2.91
CA ALA A 54 11.59 -0.01 1.69
C ALA A 54 11.64 -1.55 1.58
N SER A 55 12.73 -2.18 2.01
CA SER A 55 12.87 -3.65 2.02
C SER A 55 11.87 -4.32 2.97
N GLU A 56 11.70 -3.78 4.17
CA GLU A 56 10.71 -4.27 5.14
C GLU A 56 9.29 -4.08 4.63
N GLU A 57 8.99 -2.91 4.06
CA GLU A 57 7.68 -2.64 3.45
C GLU A 57 7.40 -3.61 2.30
N MET A 58 8.35 -3.83 1.38
CA MET A 58 8.21 -4.80 0.29
C MET A 58 7.92 -6.21 0.79
N ASN A 59 8.63 -6.66 1.83
CA ASN A 59 8.42 -7.99 2.42
C ASN A 59 7.00 -8.16 2.98
N ARG A 60 6.35 -7.07 3.39
CA ARG A 60 4.96 -7.06 3.84
C ARG A 60 3.99 -7.05 2.66
N VAL A 61 4.10 -6.07 1.76
CA VAL A 61 3.03 -5.78 0.79
C VAL A 61 3.09 -6.64 -0.47
N ILE A 62 4.28 -7.01 -0.95
CA ILE A 62 4.42 -7.65 -2.27
C ILE A 62 3.79 -9.06 -2.32
N PRO A 63 3.97 -9.93 -1.31
CA PRO A 63 3.27 -11.22 -1.29
C PRO A 63 1.75 -11.06 -1.27
N VAL A 64 1.25 -10.09 -0.50
CA VAL A 64 -0.19 -9.80 -0.38
C VAL A 64 -0.75 -9.29 -1.71
N ILE A 65 -0.13 -8.30 -2.33
CA ILE A 65 -0.59 -7.75 -3.62
C ILE A 65 -0.69 -8.86 -4.68
N ARG A 66 0.32 -9.73 -4.77
CA ARG A 66 0.34 -10.82 -5.76
C ARG A 66 -0.84 -11.78 -5.59
N GLU A 67 -1.11 -12.19 -4.35
CA GLU A 67 -2.21 -13.11 -4.06
C GLU A 67 -3.56 -12.41 -4.24
N VAL A 68 -3.73 -11.20 -3.72
CA VAL A 68 -4.96 -10.40 -3.86
C VAL A 68 -5.31 -10.17 -5.33
N HIS A 69 -4.33 -9.81 -6.16
CA HIS A 69 -4.54 -9.61 -7.61
C HIS A 69 -5.14 -10.83 -8.32
N SER A 70 -4.97 -12.04 -7.78
CA SER A 70 -5.55 -13.27 -8.33
C SER A 70 -6.94 -13.62 -7.78
N LYS A 71 -7.44 -12.85 -6.81
CA LYS A 71 -8.64 -13.18 -6.00
C LYS A 71 -9.73 -12.11 -6.03
N VAL A 72 -9.41 -10.90 -6.45
CA VAL A 72 -10.36 -9.79 -6.56
C VAL A 72 -10.38 -9.26 -8.00
N ASP A 73 -11.52 -8.70 -8.41
CA ASP A 73 -11.73 -8.12 -9.74
C ASP A 73 -11.50 -6.60 -9.75
N ILE A 74 -11.49 -5.96 -8.57
CA ILE A 74 -11.26 -4.51 -8.42
C ILE A 74 -9.76 -4.13 -8.42
N PRO A 75 -9.41 -2.92 -8.91
CA PRO A 75 -8.02 -2.45 -8.93
C PRO A 75 -7.40 -2.35 -7.54
N ILE A 76 -6.09 -2.61 -7.49
CA ILE A 76 -5.27 -2.50 -6.29
C ILE A 76 -4.45 -1.20 -6.35
N SER A 77 -4.54 -0.41 -5.29
CA SER A 77 -3.67 0.71 -4.97
C SER A 77 -2.62 0.28 -3.96
N VAL A 78 -1.39 0.76 -4.13
CA VAL A 78 -0.32 0.63 -3.13
C VAL A 78 -0.14 1.97 -2.43
N ASP A 79 -0.33 2.01 -1.11
CA ASP A 79 -0.05 3.17 -0.27
C ASP A 79 1.43 3.14 0.13
N THR A 80 2.24 3.89 -0.61
CA THR A 80 3.68 3.98 -0.35
C THR A 80 4.29 5.25 -0.92
N TYR A 81 5.28 5.78 -0.21
CA TYR A 81 6.13 6.86 -0.69
C TYR A 81 7.51 6.36 -1.18
N HIS A 82 7.81 5.06 -1.03
CA HIS A 82 9.05 4.44 -1.47
C HIS A 82 8.97 4.05 -2.96
N PRO A 83 9.78 4.65 -3.85
CA PRO A 83 9.75 4.35 -5.29
C PRO A 83 10.05 2.87 -5.62
N GLU A 84 10.87 2.21 -4.81
CA GLU A 84 11.21 0.80 -4.94
C GLU A 84 9.99 -0.10 -4.66
N VAL A 85 9.24 0.21 -3.60
CA VAL A 85 8.01 -0.51 -3.22
C VAL A 85 6.95 -0.30 -4.29
N ALA A 86 6.72 0.95 -4.72
CA ALA A 86 5.76 1.25 -5.77
C ALA A 86 6.07 0.49 -7.07
N ARG A 87 7.34 0.41 -7.48
CA ARG A 87 7.74 -0.35 -8.66
C ARG A 87 7.42 -1.83 -8.50
N ALA A 88 7.85 -2.44 -7.40
CA ALA A 88 7.64 -3.85 -7.15
C ALA A 88 6.15 -4.20 -7.01
N ALA A 89 5.35 -3.31 -6.43
CA ALA A 89 3.90 -3.45 -6.30
C ALA A 89 3.22 -3.43 -7.66
N LEU A 90 3.58 -2.49 -8.55
CA LEU A 90 3.07 -2.48 -9.93
C LEU A 90 3.47 -3.75 -10.69
N ASP A 91 4.68 -4.28 -10.46
CA ASP A 91 5.12 -5.57 -11.06
C ASP A 91 4.37 -6.77 -10.48
N ALA A 92 3.82 -6.66 -9.27
CA ALA A 92 3.07 -7.70 -8.58
C ALA A 92 1.56 -7.69 -8.89
N GLY A 93 1.03 -6.64 -9.52
CA GLY A 93 -0.38 -6.52 -9.89
C GLY A 93 -1.09 -5.27 -9.37
N ALA A 94 -0.43 -4.40 -8.62
CA ALA A 94 -0.99 -3.09 -8.30
C ALA A 94 -1.18 -2.27 -9.59
N SER A 95 -2.25 -1.47 -9.63
CA SER A 95 -2.60 -0.63 -10.77
C SER A 95 -2.52 0.86 -10.44
N ILE A 96 -2.54 1.24 -9.15
CA ILE A 96 -2.56 2.63 -8.69
C ILE A 96 -1.43 2.82 -7.67
N ILE A 97 -0.77 3.97 -7.70
CA ILE A 97 0.12 4.40 -6.61
C ILE A 97 -0.60 5.47 -5.79
N ASN A 98 -0.69 5.27 -4.49
CA ASN A 98 -1.13 6.27 -3.51
C ASN A 98 0.08 6.76 -2.71
N ASP A 99 0.47 8.01 -2.91
CA ASP A 99 1.64 8.59 -2.25
C ASP A 99 1.26 9.84 -1.46
N ILE A 100 1.28 9.66 -0.15
CA ILE A 100 0.98 10.72 0.82
C ILE A 100 1.96 11.90 0.75
N THR A 101 3.15 11.74 0.18
CA THR A 101 4.17 12.79 0.12
C THR A 101 3.99 13.73 -1.07
N GLY A 102 3.20 13.35 -2.06
CA GLY A 102 2.85 14.18 -3.20
C GLY A 102 3.98 14.34 -4.23
N LEU A 103 4.56 13.23 -4.71
CA LEU A 103 5.59 13.19 -5.77
C LEU A 103 6.90 13.91 -5.43
N ARG A 104 7.24 14.06 -4.14
CA ARG A 104 8.50 14.70 -3.72
C ARG A 104 9.71 13.95 -4.30
N SER A 105 9.68 12.62 -4.34
CA SER A 105 10.75 11.81 -4.91
C SER A 105 10.87 12.00 -6.43
N PRO A 106 12.05 12.41 -6.96
CA PRO A 106 12.30 12.43 -8.40
C PRO A 106 12.22 11.04 -9.04
N GLN A 107 12.55 9.98 -8.30
CA GLN A 107 12.45 8.61 -8.78
C GLN A 107 10.99 8.16 -8.92
N MET A 108 10.11 8.56 -7.99
CA MET A 108 8.67 8.30 -8.09
C MET A 108 8.08 8.99 -9.33
N ARG A 109 8.42 10.27 -9.55
CA ARG A 109 8.01 11.00 -10.78
C ARG A 109 8.42 10.28 -12.06
N ARG A 110 9.67 9.79 -12.13
CA ARG A 110 10.16 9.02 -13.28
C ARG A 110 9.45 7.68 -13.43
N LEU A 111 9.11 7.01 -12.33
CA LEU A 111 8.38 5.75 -12.35
C LEU A 111 6.97 5.97 -12.93
N VAL A 112 6.22 6.92 -12.38
CA VAL A 112 4.86 7.25 -12.81
C VAL A 112 4.82 7.62 -14.29
N GLY A 113 5.73 8.50 -14.73
CA GLY A 113 5.80 8.89 -16.15
C GLY A 113 6.20 7.76 -17.09
N ARG A 114 6.83 6.68 -16.61
CA ARG A 114 7.17 5.50 -17.43
C ARG A 114 6.10 4.43 -17.42
N ARG A 115 5.40 4.27 -16.30
CA ARG A 115 4.39 3.22 -16.10
C ARG A 115 3.01 3.68 -16.54
N GLU A 116 2.80 4.98 -16.69
CA GLU A 116 1.54 5.60 -17.10
C GLU A 116 0.35 5.10 -16.26
N CYS A 117 0.60 4.82 -14.98
CA CYS A 117 -0.41 4.35 -14.05
C CYS A 117 -1.12 5.53 -13.36
N PRO A 118 -2.39 5.36 -12.95
CA PRO A 118 -3.05 6.31 -12.06
C PRO A 118 -2.22 6.57 -10.79
N TYR A 119 -2.32 7.81 -10.30
CA TYR A 119 -1.57 8.27 -9.13
C TYR A 119 -2.45 9.16 -8.25
N VAL A 120 -2.50 8.84 -6.96
CA VAL A 120 -3.14 9.69 -5.94
C VAL A 120 -2.07 10.59 -5.33
N ILE A 121 -2.19 11.89 -5.58
CA ILE A 121 -1.32 12.92 -5.00
C ILE A 121 -2.01 13.48 -3.76
N MET A 122 -1.41 13.34 -2.59
CA MET A 122 -1.88 14.01 -1.39
C MET A 122 -1.05 15.25 -1.06
N HIS A 123 -1.70 16.29 -0.53
CA HIS A 123 -0.99 17.41 0.07
C HIS A 123 -0.53 17.03 1.49
N MET A 124 0.75 17.25 1.76
CA MET A 124 1.33 17.03 3.07
C MET A 124 2.25 18.19 3.45
N ARG A 125 2.14 18.70 4.69
CA ARG A 125 3.03 19.72 5.25
C ARG A 125 3.92 19.08 6.30
N GLY A 126 5.24 19.22 6.16
CA GLY A 126 6.19 18.50 7.03
C GLY A 126 6.44 17.07 6.57
N ASN A 127 6.62 16.14 7.51
CA ASN A 127 6.84 14.71 7.28
C ASN A 127 5.72 13.87 7.93
N PRO A 128 5.52 12.61 7.51
CA PRO A 128 4.46 11.75 8.04
C PRO A 128 4.52 11.56 9.56
N ALA A 129 5.73 11.47 10.14
CA ALA A 129 5.92 11.24 11.57
C ALA A 129 5.59 12.45 12.47
N ASP A 130 5.55 13.66 11.88
CA ASP A 130 5.41 14.92 12.62
C ASP A 130 3.95 15.43 12.69
N MET A 131 3.00 14.72 12.06
CA MET A 131 1.57 15.07 12.00
C MET A 131 0.71 14.10 12.78
#